data_AF-A0A4U6R694-F1
#
_entry.id   AF-A0A4U6R694-F1
#
_cell.length_a   1.000
_cell.length_b   1.000
_cell.length_c   1.000
_cell.angle_alpha   90.00
_cell.angle_beta   90.00
_cell.angle_gamma   90.00
#
_symmetry.space_group_name_H-M   'P 1'
#
loop_
_entity.id
_entity.type
_entity.pdbx_description
1 polymer ?
#
loop_
_entity_poly.entity_id
_entity_poly.type
_entity_poly.pdbx_seq_one_letter_code
_entity_poly.pdbx_strand_id
1 'polypeptide(L)'
;MFDIGFVELLICGIIALLVLGPERLPTAARAAGRWIGGARRMVSQFSSELDRQLKAEELREELRKAGDIGLDDVQKSVRGALDEAKKYEHMVLSDDEKPAHRPAPATRRVADPAEPEIQQSEEIPKQEDTPKQQDSTPENRS
;
A
#
# COMPACT_ATOMS: atom_id res chain seq x y z
N MET A 1 19.15 -8.07 8.94
CA MET A 1 18.29 -6.99 8.41
C MET A 1 16.95 -7.60 8.01
N PHE A 2 16.09 -7.84 8.99
CA PHE A 2 14.71 -8.31 8.78
C PHE A 2 13.81 -7.47 9.68
N ASP A 3 13.76 -6.18 9.40
CA ASP A 3 12.82 -5.24 10.02
C ASP A 3 11.43 -5.44 9.40
N ILE A 4 10.90 -6.67 9.51
CA ILE A 4 9.52 -6.98 9.13
C ILE A 4 8.65 -6.58 10.32
N GLY A 5 8.21 -5.32 10.28
CA GLY A 5 7.15 -4.83 11.14
C GLY A 5 5.78 -5.16 10.58
N PHE A 6 4.75 -4.78 11.33
CA PHE A 6 3.36 -4.93 10.91
C PHE A 6 3.07 -4.15 9.61
N VAL A 7 3.69 -2.98 9.46
CA VAL A 7 3.50 -2.11 8.28
C VAL A 7 4.09 -2.74 7.03
N GLU A 8 5.30 -3.29 7.12
CA GLU A 8 5.96 -4.00 6.01
C GLU A 8 5.17 -5.24 5.59
N LEU A 9 4.61 -5.97 6.55
CA LEU A 9 3.74 -7.11 6.27
C LEU A 9 2.45 -6.69 5.56
N LEU A 10 1.87 -5.54 5.93
CA LEU A 10 0.70 -4.97 5.27
C LEU A 10 1.02 -4.54 3.83
N ILE A 11 2.15 -3.86 3.60
CA ILE A 11 2.62 -3.48 2.26
C ILE A 11 2.85 -4.74 1.40
N CYS A 12 3.54 -5.73 1.94
CA CYS A 12 3.77 -7.01 1.26
C CYS A 12 2.45 -7.72 0.95
N GLY A 13 1.48 -7.68 1.87
CA GLY A 13 0.11 -8.17 1.66
C GLY A 13 -0.59 -7.48 0.49
N ILE A 14 -0.53 -6.15 0.40
CA ILE A 14 -1.10 -5.39 -0.72
C ILE A 14 -0.43 -5.78 -2.04
N ILE A 15 0.90 -5.86 -2.08
CA ILE A 15 1.65 -6.27 -3.28
C ILE A 15 1.26 -7.69 -3.68
N ALA A 16 1.17 -8.61 -2.73
CA ALA A 16 0.75 -9.98 -2.99
C ALA A 16 -0.70 -10.03 -3.53
N LEU A 17 -1.61 -9.21 -3.02
CA LEU A 17 -2.97 -9.09 -3.53
C LEU A 17 -3.00 -8.56 -4.98
N LEU A 18 -2.10 -7.63 -5.34
CA LEU A 18 -2.01 -7.08 -6.68
C LEU A 18 -1.41 -8.08 -7.69
N VAL A 19 -0.33 -8.76 -7.30
CA VAL A 19 0.42 -9.68 -8.17
C VAL A 19 -0.30 -11.01 -8.36
N LEU A 20 -0.71 -11.62 -7.25
CA LEU A 20 -1.33 -12.94 -7.24
C LEU A 20 -2.85 -12.84 -7.40
N GLY A 21 -3.45 -11.73 -6.96
CA GLY A 21 -4.89 -11.53 -6.93
C GLY A 21 -5.49 -11.91 -5.56
N PRO A 22 -6.57 -11.21 -5.13
CA PRO A 22 -7.21 -11.43 -3.84
C PRO A 22 -7.79 -12.84 -3.67
N GLU A 23 -8.19 -13.50 -4.75
CA GLU A 23 -8.77 -14.84 -4.70
C GLU A 23 -7.72 -15.95 -4.58
N ARG A 24 -6.48 -15.68 -5.02
CA ARG A 24 -5.42 -16.69 -5.14
C ARG A 24 -4.46 -16.67 -3.95
N LEU A 25 -4.24 -15.50 -3.33
CA LEU A 25 -3.47 -15.34 -2.10
C LEU A 25 -3.90 -16.27 -0.96
N PRO A 26 -5.20 -16.36 -0.58
CA PRO A 26 -5.62 -17.24 0.51
C PRO A 26 -5.34 -18.72 0.21
N THR A 27 -5.43 -19.13 -1.06
CA THR A 27 -5.10 -20.49 -1.49
C THR A 27 -3.61 -20.77 -1.37
N ALA A 28 -2.75 -19.83 -1.79
CA ALA A 28 -1.30 -19.95 -1.64
C ALA A 28 -0.85 -19.96 -0.17
N ALA A 29 -1.42 -19.08 0.66
CA ALA A 29 -1.15 -19.05 2.10
C ALA A 29 -1.53 -20.37 2.78
N ARG A 30 -2.68 -20.96 2.41
CA ARG A 30 -3.10 -22.29 2.90
C ARG A 30 -2.14 -23.39 2.45
N ALA A 31 -1.69 -23.38 1.20
CA ALA A 31 -0.74 -24.35 0.67
C ALA A 31 0.61 -24.25 1.40
N ALA A 32 1.18 -23.04 1.49
CA ALA A 32 2.41 -22.77 2.22
C ALA A 32 2.28 -23.15 3.70
N GLY A 33 1.17 -22.78 4.34
CA GLY A 33 0.90 -23.14 5.73
C GLY A 33 0.83 -24.64 5.97
N ARG A 34 0.30 -25.42 5.02
CA ARG A 34 0.25 -26.88 5.12
C ARG A 34 1.63 -27.52 5.00
N TRP A 35 2.49 -26.97 4.14
CA TRP A 35 3.88 -27.41 3.98
C TRP A 35 4.73 -27.06 5.20
N ILE A 36 4.68 -25.79 5.64
CA ILE A 36 5.41 -25.30 6.82
C ILE A 36 4.93 -26.02 8.07
N GLY A 37 3.61 -26.22 8.23
CA GLY A 37 3.04 -26.95 9.34
C GLY A 37 3.46 -28.42 9.38
N GLY A 38 3.53 -29.08 8.23
CA GLY A 38 4.06 -30.43 8.09
C GLY A 38 5.54 -30.53 8.48
N ALA A 39 6.37 -29.61 7.97
CA ALA A 39 7.79 -29.54 8.31
C ALA A 39 8.01 -29.28 9.82
N ARG A 40 7.27 -28.32 10.39
CA ARG A 40 7.30 -28.00 11.83
C ARG A 40 6.97 -29.25 12.68
N ARG A 41 5.95 -30.00 12.28
CA ARG A 41 5.54 -31.25 12.95
C ARG A 41 6.65 -32.29 12.91
N MET A 42 7.24 -32.51 11.73
CA MET A 42 8.32 -33.47 11.54
C MET A 42 9.56 -33.12 12.37
N VAL A 43 9.96 -31.84 12.37
CA VAL A 43 11.04 -31.35 13.25
C VAL A 43 10.70 -31.57 14.72
N SER A 44 9.48 -31.27 15.15
CA SER A 44 9.06 -31.49 16.55
C SER A 44 9.11 -32.95 16.97
N GLN A 45 8.78 -33.88 16.07
CA GLN A 45 8.84 -35.32 16.34
C GLN A 45 10.29 -35.79 16.45
N PHE A 46 11.16 -35.39 15.52
CA PHE A 46 12.59 -35.73 15.59
C PHE A 46 13.27 -35.12 16.82
N SER A 47 13.01 -33.85 17.15
CA SER A 47 13.51 -33.26 18.40
C SER A 47 13.02 -34.04 19.63
N SER A 48 11.76 -34.46 19.65
CA SER A 48 11.19 -35.19 20.80
C SER A 48 11.72 -36.63 20.95
N GLU A 49 12.10 -37.28 19.84
CA GLU A 49 12.72 -38.61 19.85
C GLU A 49 14.21 -38.56 20.17
N LEU A 50 14.92 -37.54 19.65
CA LEU A 50 16.32 -37.28 19.97
C LEU A 50 16.50 -36.89 21.45
N ASP A 51 15.63 -36.02 22.00
CA ASP A 51 15.60 -35.64 23.42
C ASP A 51 15.46 -36.85 24.35
N ARG A 52 14.82 -37.92 23.87
CA ARG A 52 14.57 -39.14 24.65
C ARG A 52 15.69 -40.17 24.59
N GLN A 53 16.63 -40.07 23.64
CA GLN A 53 17.63 -41.13 23.40
C GLN A 53 19.09 -40.67 23.30
N LEU A 54 19.40 -39.40 22.96
CA LEU A 54 20.78 -38.91 22.85
C LEU A 54 20.89 -37.44 23.30
N LYS A 55 21.77 -37.18 24.29
CA LYS A 55 22.37 -35.90 24.69
C LYS A 55 21.84 -34.65 23.93
N ALA A 56 20.64 -34.20 24.31
CA ALA A 56 20.06 -32.96 23.81
C ALA A 56 20.93 -31.73 24.07
N GLU A 57 21.85 -31.81 25.05
CA GLU A 57 22.72 -30.70 25.43
C GLU A 57 23.73 -30.36 24.34
N GLU A 58 24.32 -31.34 23.65
CA GLU A 58 25.41 -31.11 22.69
C GLU A 58 24.89 -30.50 21.37
N LEU A 59 23.77 -31.01 20.83
CA LEU A 59 23.13 -30.46 19.63
C LEU A 59 22.44 -29.12 19.89
N ARG A 60 21.86 -28.93 21.08
CA ARG A 60 21.23 -27.67 21.47
C ARG A 60 22.28 -26.59 21.69
N GLU A 61 23.46 -26.95 22.18
CA GLU A 61 24.61 -26.04 22.31
C GLU A 61 25.19 -25.67 20.94
N GLU A 62 25.28 -26.60 19.98
CA GLU A 62 25.72 -26.31 18.62
C GLU A 62 24.72 -25.42 17.85
N LEU A 63 23.41 -25.69 17.98
CA LEU A 63 22.34 -24.84 17.42
C LEU A 63 22.29 -23.47 18.11
N ARG A 64 22.49 -23.41 19.42
CA ARG A 64 22.54 -22.15 20.17
C ARG A 64 23.76 -21.32 19.77
N LYS A 65 24.92 -21.96 19.62
CA LYS A 65 26.15 -21.30 19.15
C LYS A 65 25.98 -20.80 17.71
N ALA A 66 25.36 -21.57 16.83
CA ALA A 66 25.05 -21.13 15.46
C ALA A 66 24.04 -19.97 15.43
N GLY A 67 23.04 -19.97 16.32
CA GLY A 67 22.07 -18.88 16.48
C GLY A 67 22.69 -17.60 17.05
N ASP A 68 23.50 -17.73 18.10
CA ASP A 68 24.18 -16.60 18.77
C ASP A 68 25.14 -15.88 17.82
N ILE A 69 25.90 -16.62 17.00
CA ILE A 69 26.82 -16.03 16.00
C ILE A 69 26.07 -15.12 15.00
N GLY A 70 24.86 -15.51 14.56
CA GLY A 70 24.07 -14.69 13.65
C GLY A 70 23.30 -13.56 14.34
N LEU A 71 22.90 -13.76 15.59
CA LEU A 71 22.11 -12.80 16.37
C LEU A 71 22.96 -11.61 16.86
N ASP A 72 24.21 -11.83 17.27
CA ASP A 72 25.10 -10.77 17.75
C ASP A 72 25.43 -9.73 16.66
N ASP A 73 25.68 -10.19 15.44
CA ASP A 73 25.94 -9.31 14.29
C ASP A 73 24.68 -8.52 13.89
N VAL A 74 23.51 -9.17 13.89
CA VAL A 74 22.23 -8.50 13.65
C VAL A 74 21.95 -7.47 14.75
N GLN A 75 22.17 -7.81 16.02
CA GLN A 75 21.98 -6.91 17.15
C GLN A 75 22.89 -5.68 17.05
N LYS A 76 24.17 -5.86 16.66
CA LYS A 76 25.10 -4.73 16.43
C LYS A 76 24.65 -3.83 15.27
N SER A 77 24.23 -4.40 14.15
CA SER A 77 23.72 -3.59 13.02
C SER A 77 22.45 -2.81 13.39
N VAL A 78 21.52 -3.43 14.13
CA VAL A 78 20.29 -2.76 14.59
C VAL A 78 20.61 -1.64 15.59
N ARG A 79 21.53 -1.88 16.54
CA ARG A 79 21.95 -0.85 17.51
C ARG A 79 22.63 0.33 16.84
N GLY A 80 23.49 0.07 15.85
CA GLY A 80 24.13 1.12 15.06
C GLY A 80 23.15 1.94 14.23
N ALA A 81 22.16 1.28 13.59
CA ALA A 81 21.11 1.97 12.86
C ALA A 81 20.19 2.80 13.78
N LEU A 82 19.90 2.30 14.97
CA LEU A 82 19.07 3.00 15.96
C LEU A 82 19.79 4.21 16.57
N ASP A 83 21.08 4.11 16.87
CA ASP A 83 21.89 5.24 17.35
C ASP A 83 22.01 6.34 16.30
N GLU A 84 22.16 5.96 15.02
CA GLU A 84 22.19 6.91 13.90
C GLU A 84 20.81 7.57 13.71
N ALA A 85 19.71 6.82 13.81
CA ALA A 85 18.36 7.39 13.77
C ALA A 85 18.09 8.36 14.93
N LYS A 86 18.53 8.02 16.15
CA LYS A 86 18.40 8.88 17.35
C LYS A 86 19.13 10.21 17.23
N LYS A 87 20.21 10.25 16.44
CA LYS A 87 20.95 11.47 16.11
C LYS A 87 20.15 12.44 15.23
N TYR A 88 19.29 11.92 14.35
CA TYR A 88 18.37 12.73 13.55
C TYR A 88 17.04 13.02 14.25
N GLU A 89 16.64 12.20 15.23
CA GLU A 89 15.43 12.41 16.04
C GLU A 89 15.43 13.78 16.76
N HIS A 90 16.59 14.23 17.26
CA HIS A 90 16.74 15.55 17.89
C HIS A 90 16.62 16.73 16.90
N MET A 91 16.66 16.48 15.58
CA MET A 91 16.43 17.49 14.54
C MET A 91 14.96 17.55 14.10
N VAL A 92 14.19 16.47 14.31
CA VAL A 92 12.81 16.34 13.81
C VAL A 92 11.76 16.81 14.84
N LEU A 93 12.08 16.82 16.14
CA LEU A 93 11.17 17.29 17.20
C LEU A 93 11.34 18.78 17.58
N SER A 94 12.00 19.58 16.74
CA SER A 94 12.04 21.04 16.92
C SER A 94 11.06 21.71 15.96
N ASP A 95 9.77 21.65 16.32
CA ASP A 95 8.75 22.55 15.80
C ASP A 95 8.01 23.11 17.02
N ASP A 96 8.29 24.36 17.39
CA ASP A 96 7.28 25.40 17.69
C ASP A 96 7.94 26.75 18.05
N GLU A 97 8.23 27.58 17.05
CA GLU A 97 8.06 29.03 17.23
C GLU A 97 7.42 29.65 15.97
N LYS A 98 6.09 29.50 15.91
CA LYS A 98 5.13 30.58 15.66
C LYS A 98 5.43 31.53 14.47
N PRO A 99 4.74 31.38 13.32
CA PRO A 99 4.62 32.47 12.37
C PRO A 99 3.70 33.55 12.96
N ALA A 100 4.31 34.60 13.51
CA ALA A 100 3.60 35.82 13.87
C ALA A 100 3.00 36.45 12.61
N HIS A 101 1.68 36.52 12.59
CA HIS A 101 0.90 37.66 12.09
C HIS A 101 1.15 38.10 10.64
N ARG A 102 0.37 37.55 9.71
CA ARG A 102 -0.03 38.31 8.50
C ARG A 102 -1.25 39.15 8.86
N PRO A 103 -1.18 40.49 8.91
CA PRO A 103 -2.39 41.29 8.93
C PRO A 103 -3.05 41.18 7.55
N ALA A 104 -4.27 40.65 7.53
CA ALA A 104 -5.14 40.74 6.37
C ALA A 104 -5.65 42.19 6.24
N PRO A 105 -5.54 42.85 5.08
CA PRO A 105 -6.30 44.06 4.86
C PRO A 105 -7.75 43.68 4.60
N ALA A 106 -8.60 43.98 5.58
CA ALA A 106 -10.04 43.92 5.44
C ALA A 106 -10.55 45.00 4.48
N THR A 107 -11.52 44.60 3.66
CA THR A 107 -12.63 45.40 3.12
C THR A 107 -12.33 46.60 2.22
N ARG A 108 -12.74 46.48 0.96
CA ARG A 108 -13.67 47.45 0.38
C ARG A 108 -14.65 46.76 -0.57
N ARG A 109 -15.71 46.20 0.02
CA ARG A 109 -16.97 45.94 -0.68
C ARG A 109 -17.64 47.31 -0.85
N VAL A 110 -17.67 47.85 -2.06
CA VAL A 110 -18.71 48.82 -2.45
C VAL A 110 -19.74 47.99 -3.20
N ALA A 111 -20.80 47.63 -2.49
CA ALA A 111 -22.07 47.33 -3.12
C ALA A 111 -22.80 48.68 -3.29
N ASP A 112 -23.34 48.94 -4.47
CA ASP A 112 -24.70 49.48 -4.68
C ASP A 112 -25.06 49.43 -6.19
N PRO A 113 -26.35 49.50 -6.60
CA PRO A 113 -27.01 48.43 -7.35
C PRO A 113 -27.73 48.96 -8.61
N ALA A 114 -27.84 48.16 -9.66
CA ALA A 114 -28.88 48.35 -10.68
C ALA A 114 -28.94 47.12 -11.59
N GLU A 115 -29.91 46.26 -11.35
CA GLU A 115 -30.60 45.50 -12.41
C GLU A 115 -31.65 46.43 -13.06
N PRO A 116 -32.29 46.06 -14.18
CA PRO A 116 -32.01 45.03 -15.20
C PRO A 116 -32.07 45.63 -16.64
N GLU A 117 -31.74 44.85 -17.69
CA GLU A 117 -32.59 44.69 -18.89
C GLU A 117 -31.89 43.87 -19.99
N ILE A 118 -32.59 42.80 -20.38
CA ILE A 118 -32.35 41.95 -21.53
C ILE A 118 -32.69 42.73 -22.81
N GLN A 119 -31.82 42.75 -23.82
CA GLN A 119 -32.23 43.01 -25.19
C GLN A 119 -31.46 42.12 -26.18
N GLN A 120 -32.28 41.26 -26.78
CA GLN A 120 -32.05 40.32 -27.86
C GLN A 120 -32.26 41.04 -29.20
N SER A 121 -31.38 40.87 -30.19
CA SER A 121 -31.70 40.58 -31.61
C SER A 121 -30.51 40.80 -32.55
N GLU A 122 -30.66 40.24 -33.76
CA GLU A 122 -29.76 40.19 -34.94
C GLU A 122 -28.72 39.06 -34.89
N GLU A 123 -28.63 38.11 -35.82
CA GLU A 123 -29.40 37.77 -37.04
C GLU A 123 -28.82 36.41 -37.50
N ILE A 124 -29.65 35.46 -37.93
CA ILE A 124 -29.20 34.17 -38.52
C ILE A 124 -29.35 34.30 -40.04
N PRO A 125 -28.48 33.68 -40.86
CA PRO A 125 -29.07 32.63 -41.71
C PRO A 125 -28.27 31.31 -41.72
N LYS A 126 -29.08 30.25 -41.69
CA LYS A 126 -28.78 28.83 -41.60
C LYS A 126 -28.72 28.28 -43.02
N GLN A 127 -27.60 27.69 -43.42
CA GLN A 127 -27.45 27.01 -44.71
C GLN A 127 -28.18 25.66 -44.70
N GLU A 128 -29.30 25.65 -45.43
CA GLU A 128 -29.74 24.70 -46.48
C GLU A 128 -29.48 23.18 -46.35
N ASP A 129 -30.61 22.48 -46.14
CA ASP A 129 -30.97 21.08 -46.47
C ASP A 129 -30.82 20.84 -48.00
N THR A 130 -30.48 19.67 -48.57
CA THR A 130 -31.22 18.39 -48.60
C THR A 130 -30.45 17.40 -49.53
N PRO A 131 -30.70 16.08 -49.57
CA PRO A 131 -31.91 15.53 -50.22
C PRO A 131 -32.61 14.35 -49.49
N LYS A 132 -33.95 14.39 -49.60
CA LYS A 132 -34.94 13.28 -49.63
C LYS A 132 -34.35 12.01 -50.29
N GLN A 133 -34.72 10.76 -49.93
CA GLN A 133 -36.09 10.23 -49.95
C GLN A 133 -36.10 8.78 -49.41
N GLN A 134 -37.08 8.45 -48.57
CA GLN A 134 -37.61 7.09 -48.39
C GLN A 134 -38.68 6.86 -49.47
N ASP A 135 -38.69 5.72 -50.19
CA ASP A 135 -39.88 4.86 -50.29
C ASP A 135 -39.62 3.50 -51.01
N SER A 136 -40.30 2.48 -50.49
CA SER A 136 -40.77 1.20 -51.04
C SER A 136 -40.22 0.57 -52.35
N THR A 137 -39.74 -0.67 -52.24
CA THR A 137 -39.94 -1.74 -53.24
C THR A 137 -40.12 -3.08 -52.51
N PRO A 138 -41.20 -3.86 -52.73
CA PRO A 138 -41.20 -5.29 -52.44
C PRO A 138 -40.90 -6.04 -53.75
N GLU A 139 -39.86 -6.87 -53.77
CA GLU A 139 -39.72 -7.87 -54.83
C GLU A 139 -39.43 -9.23 -54.19
N ASN A 140 -40.50 -10.00 -53.99
CA ASN A 140 -40.47 -11.39 -53.56
C ASN A 140 -40.88 -12.28 -54.73
N ARG A 141 -39.87 -12.88 -55.35
CA ARG A 141 -39.80 -14.23 -55.94
C ARG A 141 -41.11 -15.00 -56.14
N SER A 142 -41.51 -15.16 -57.40
CA SER A 142 -42.01 -16.41 -58.03
C SER A 142 -41.94 -16.27 -59.54
#